data_AF-A0A3D3BEF9-F1
#
_entry.id   AF-A0A3D3BEF9-F1
#
_cell.length_a   1.000
_cell.length_b   1.000
_cell.length_c   1.000
_cell.angle_alpha   90.00
_cell.angle_beta   90.00
_cell.angle_gamma   90.00
#
_symmetry.space_group_name_H-M   'P 1'
#
loop_
_entity.id
_entity.type
_entity.pdbx_description
1 polymer ?
#
loop_
_entity_poly.entity_id
_entity_poly.type
_entity_poly.pdbx_seq_one_letter_code
_entity_poly.pdbx_strand_id
1 'polypeptide(L)'
;MTFDADDLHPMRFLRQFPEAREIVRREVNHCHNGLLTSDAFQRVADAGMTAYNRALDKLPFEKRPTTTDVAAGTISTVAHLVAFAAGGRNSFWLPAELVSLLRRTDLGDIRLSDMHLPFRCFYLGFAGGLDVGLPGEPNVIDGAYVESFARGPDNDTAPSLSFYITSRRTDGPHRGSGAWILGHEPHFFAPLTLASPDDTLQKALDQAVATNDIGLRPDLDALVSLREGVEDARKDGLPVGSPTLSGYERAALFNQAAYPTASGVLALLCNALCLLSSEPALGTPEWPKQAPPSLVDSVVNASTPKRRRTAAGRLAEDGYFSIRRLDFHLGAVEHRADDAIDPHLPGREMAAHWRRGHWRRQAHGPGLSERRLIWIRPVLVRQDRGEPAIGHLYAVTEQDR
;
A
#
# COMPACT_ATOMS: atom_id res chain seq x y z
N MET A 1 -1.76 -13.11 -19.94
CA MET A 1 -1.50 -11.72 -20.41
C MET A 1 -0.24 -11.23 -19.71
N THR A 2 0.74 -10.71 -20.44
CA THR A 2 1.89 -10.02 -19.83
C THR A 2 1.44 -8.63 -19.36
N PHE A 3 1.90 -8.19 -18.19
CA PHE A 3 1.60 -6.86 -17.62
C PHE A 3 2.69 -5.85 -17.98
N ASP A 4 2.40 -4.55 -17.90
CA ASP A 4 3.41 -3.51 -18.11
C ASP A 4 4.19 -3.25 -16.81
N ALA A 5 5.51 -3.11 -16.88
CA ALA A 5 6.32 -2.73 -15.72
C ALA A 5 5.87 -1.40 -15.09
N ASP A 6 5.34 -0.46 -15.88
CA ASP A 6 4.86 0.83 -15.37
C ASP A 6 3.52 0.69 -14.61
N ASP A 7 2.80 -0.43 -14.76
CA ASP A 7 1.56 -0.69 -14.02
C ASP A 7 1.82 -1.02 -12.53
N LEU A 8 3.07 -1.37 -12.16
CA LEU A 8 3.45 -1.72 -10.79
C LEU A 8 4.36 -0.67 -10.19
N HIS A 9 3.95 -0.03 -9.09
CA HIS A 9 4.71 1.05 -8.46
C HIS A 9 6.21 0.73 -8.27
N PRO A 10 6.63 -0.37 -7.62
CA PRO A 10 8.06 -0.63 -7.44
C PRO A 10 8.88 -0.70 -8.74
N MET A 11 8.33 -1.23 -9.83
CA MET A 11 9.05 -1.25 -11.12
C MET A 11 9.00 0.11 -11.83
N ARG A 12 7.83 0.76 -11.82
CA ARG A 12 7.64 2.11 -12.36
C ARG A 12 8.60 3.10 -11.70
N PHE A 13 8.67 3.10 -10.37
CA PHE A 13 9.54 3.97 -9.60
C PHE A 13 11.02 3.75 -9.95
N LEU A 14 11.49 2.50 -10.04
CA LEU A 14 12.87 2.19 -10.45
C LEU A 14 13.18 2.57 -11.90
N ARG A 15 12.17 2.81 -12.75
CA ARG A 15 12.32 3.30 -14.12
C ARG A 15 12.30 4.83 -14.18
N GLN A 16 11.48 5.48 -13.35
CA GLN A 16 11.43 6.94 -13.20
C GLN A 16 12.65 7.50 -12.44
N PHE A 17 13.18 6.73 -11.49
CA PHE A 17 14.34 7.09 -10.67
C PHE A 17 15.43 5.99 -10.74
N PRO A 18 16.25 5.96 -11.81
CA PRO A 18 17.25 4.92 -12.01
C PRO A 18 18.31 4.83 -10.90
N GLU A 19 18.68 5.94 -10.26
CA GLU A 19 19.65 5.94 -9.16
C GLU A 19 19.15 5.16 -7.94
N ALA A 20 17.84 5.02 -7.75
CA ALA A 20 17.27 4.18 -6.69
C ALA A 20 17.69 2.71 -6.83
N ARG A 21 17.96 2.21 -8.04
CA ARG A 21 18.44 0.83 -8.24
C ARG A 21 19.76 0.59 -7.53
N GLU A 22 20.66 1.56 -7.61
CA GLU A 22 21.97 1.48 -6.97
C GLU A 22 21.85 1.57 -5.45
N ILE A 23 21.01 2.48 -4.96
CA ILE A 23 20.74 2.63 -3.52
C ILE A 23 20.15 1.32 -2.96
N VAL A 24 19.15 0.76 -3.63
CA VAL A 24 18.54 -0.53 -3.26
C VAL A 24 19.58 -1.64 -3.26
N ARG A 25 20.39 -1.76 -4.30
CA ARG A 25 21.43 -2.79 -4.40
C ARG A 25 22.44 -2.72 -3.25
N ARG A 26 22.85 -1.50 -2.87
CA ARG A 26 23.84 -1.29 -1.80
C ARG A 26 23.27 -1.57 -0.41
N GLU A 27 22.02 -1.20 -0.17
CA GLU A 27 21.44 -1.23 1.18
C GLU A 27 20.57 -2.46 1.49
N VAL A 28 20.25 -3.29 0.49
CA VAL A 28 19.41 -4.50 0.68
C VAL A 28 19.95 -5.47 1.74
N ASN A 29 21.28 -5.55 1.90
CA ASN A 29 21.92 -6.42 2.89
C ASN A 29 22.06 -5.78 4.28
N HIS A 30 21.69 -4.50 4.43
CA HIS A 30 21.70 -3.77 5.70
C HIS A 30 20.31 -3.69 6.34
N CYS A 31 19.43 -4.62 5.97
CA CYS A 31 18.14 -4.79 6.62
C CYS A 31 18.22 -5.86 7.70
N HIS A 32 17.74 -5.57 8.91
CA HIS A 32 17.57 -6.55 9.98
C HIS A 32 16.08 -6.85 10.14
N ASN A 33 15.68 -8.13 10.02
CA ASN A 33 14.28 -8.56 10.04
C ASN A 33 13.35 -7.83 9.05
N GLY A 34 13.90 -7.34 7.94
CA GLY A 34 13.16 -6.59 6.92
C GLY A 34 13.07 -5.08 7.17
N LEU A 35 13.64 -4.57 8.26
CA LEU A 35 13.77 -3.14 8.54
C LEU A 35 15.16 -2.64 8.17
N LEU A 36 15.23 -1.44 7.62
CA LEU A 36 16.51 -0.72 7.53
C LEU A 36 16.99 -0.41 8.94
N THR A 37 18.27 -0.62 9.20
CA THR A 37 18.90 -0.04 10.40
C THR A 37 18.92 1.48 10.29
N SER A 38 19.02 2.19 11.42
CA SER A 38 19.16 3.65 11.41
C SER A 38 20.31 4.13 10.52
N ASP A 39 21.46 3.42 10.56
CA ASP A 39 22.60 3.73 9.69
C ASP A 39 22.30 3.50 8.20
N ALA A 40 21.57 2.42 7.88
CA ALA A 40 21.17 2.15 6.49
C ALA A 40 20.18 3.21 6.00
N PHE A 41 19.22 3.60 6.85
CA PHE A 41 18.29 4.68 6.55
C PHE A 41 19.02 6.00 6.31
N GLN A 42 19.99 6.36 7.14
CA GLN A 42 20.79 7.57 6.95
C GLN A 42 21.54 7.53 5.61
N ARG A 43 22.16 6.40 5.25
CA ARG A 43 22.82 6.25 3.93
C ARG A 43 21.85 6.32 2.75
N VAL A 44 20.61 5.85 2.91
CA VAL A 44 19.55 6.02 1.92
C VAL A 44 19.18 7.50 1.79
N ALA A 45 19.00 8.20 2.92
CA ALA A 45 18.67 9.63 2.94
C ALA A 45 19.78 10.48 2.29
N ASP A 46 21.04 10.25 2.64
CA ASP A 46 22.18 10.98 2.09
C ASP A 46 22.29 10.76 0.56
N ALA A 47 22.14 9.52 0.10
CA ALA A 47 22.19 9.19 -1.31
C ALA A 47 21.00 9.76 -2.09
N GLY A 48 19.80 9.70 -1.50
CA GLY A 48 18.58 10.28 -2.06
C GLY A 48 18.68 11.79 -2.17
N MET A 49 19.17 12.48 -1.13
CA MET A 49 19.38 13.93 -1.15
C MET A 49 20.45 14.34 -2.18
N THR A 50 21.53 13.57 -2.28
CA THR A 50 22.56 13.78 -3.31
C THR A 50 21.98 13.63 -4.72
N ALA A 51 21.11 12.63 -4.94
CA ALA A 51 20.43 12.45 -6.23
C ALA A 51 19.42 13.57 -6.52
N TYR A 52 18.68 14.03 -5.50
CA TYR A 52 17.77 15.16 -5.60
C TYR A 52 18.50 16.44 -6.03
N ASN A 53 19.57 16.81 -5.34
CA ASN A 53 20.34 18.01 -5.66
C ASN A 53 20.92 17.95 -7.08
N ARG A 54 21.49 16.82 -7.49
CA ARG A 54 21.98 16.62 -8.87
C ARG A 54 20.89 16.73 -9.93
N ALA A 55 19.65 16.38 -9.60
CA ALA A 55 18.52 16.51 -10.51
C ALA A 55 17.97 17.96 -10.52
N LEU A 56 17.99 18.67 -9.39
CA LEU A 56 17.69 20.11 -9.35
C LEU A 56 18.66 20.95 -10.19
N ASP A 57 19.95 20.60 -10.19
CA ASP A 57 20.96 21.30 -11.00
C ASP A 57 20.65 21.28 -12.51
N LYS A 58 19.90 20.27 -12.96
CA LYS A 58 19.48 20.11 -14.36
C LYS A 58 18.15 20.78 -14.67
N LEU A 59 17.42 21.25 -13.66
CA LEU A 59 16.13 21.91 -13.83
C LEU A 59 16.28 23.44 -13.86
N PRO A 60 15.57 24.14 -14.78
CA PRO A 60 15.41 25.59 -14.71
C PRO A 60 14.89 26.00 -13.34
N PHE A 61 15.40 27.12 -12.81
CA PHE A 61 15.11 27.56 -11.44
C PHE A 61 13.60 27.67 -11.17
N GLU A 62 12.84 28.17 -12.14
CA GLU A 62 11.39 28.38 -12.09
C GLU A 62 10.60 27.07 -12.06
N LYS A 63 11.23 25.95 -12.46
CA LYS A 63 10.63 24.61 -12.44
C LYS A 63 11.04 23.80 -11.21
N ARG A 64 11.91 24.32 -10.35
CA ARG A 64 12.34 23.61 -9.15
C ARG A 64 11.21 23.58 -8.13
N PRO A 65 11.01 22.47 -7.40
CA PRO A 65 10.10 22.45 -6.27
C PRO A 65 10.45 23.56 -5.29
N THR A 66 9.43 24.23 -4.76
CA THR A 66 9.57 25.28 -3.75
C THR A 66 9.89 24.72 -2.35
N THR A 67 9.74 23.41 -2.18
CA THR A 67 9.97 22.69 -0.93
C THR A 67 10.73 21.40 -1.16
N THR A 68 11.29 20.83 -0.10
CA THR A 68 11.99 19.54 -0.12
C THR A 68 11.07 18.34 0.10
N ASP A 69 9.75 18.53 0.06
CA ASP A 69 8.77 17.48 0.37
C ASP A 69 8.88 16.31 -0.63
N VAL A 70 9.14 16.63 -1.90
CA VAL A 70 9.41 15.64 -2.96
C VAL A 70 10.65 14.80 -2.65
N ALA A 71 11.71 15.42 -2.11
CA ALA A 71 12.93 14.71 -1.72
C ALA A 71 12.66 13.76 -0.55
N ALA A 72 11.97 14.25 0.49
CA ALA A 72 11.59 13.45 1.65
C ALA A 72 10.70 12.25 1.25
N GLY A 73 9.68 12.48 0.43
CA GLY A 73 8.82 11.41 -0.08
C GLY A 73 9.57 10.38 -0.92
N THR A 74 10.48 10.84 -1.78
CA THR A 74 11.34 9.94 -2.58
C THR A 74 12.25 9.09 -1.69
N ILE A 75 12.89 9.69 -0.68
CA ILE A 75 13.73 8.97 0.29
C ILE A 75 12.91 7.91 1.03
N SER A 76 11.70 8.26 1.47
CA SER A 76 10.77 7.33 2.10
C SER A 76 10.44 6.16 1.18
N THR A 77 10.07 6.43 -0.08
CA THR A 77 9.79 5.39 -1.08
C THR A 77 11.00 4.46 -1.30
N VAL A 78 12.21 5.01 -1.37
CA VAL A 78 13.44 4.22 -1.53
C VAL A 78 13.68 3.32 -0.31
N ALA A 79 13.41 3.80 0.90
CA ALA A 79 13.53 2.99 2.11
C ALA A 79 12.57 1.78 2.08
N HIS A 80 11.30 1.98 1.72
CA HIS A 80 10.35 0.86 1.54
C HIS A 80 10.74 -0.08 0.41
N LEU A 81 11.31 0.44 -0.68
CA LEU A 81 11.86 -0.39 -1.76
C LEU A 81 13.06 -1.23 -1.33
N VAL A 82 13.92 -0.71 -0.46
CA VAL A 82 15.04 -1.46 0.14
C VAL A 82 14.49 -2.60 1.01
N ALA A 83 13.52 -2.31 1.88
CA ALA A 83 12.85 -3.32 2.72
C ALA A 83 12.17 -4.42 1.87
N PHE A 84 11.44 -4.01 0.82
CA PHE A 84 10.82 -4.90 -0.17
C PHE A 84 11.84 -5.76 -0.91
N ALA A 85 12.97 -5.18 -1.32
CA ALA A 85 14.06 -5.90 -1.95
C ALA A 85 14.69 -6.93 -1.02
N ALA A 86 14.85 -6.60 0.26
CA ALA A 86 15.38 -7.49 1.29
C ALA A 86 14.38 -8.61 1.61
N GLY A 87 13.07 -8.31 1.55
CA GLY A 87 11.97 -9.26 1.66
C GLY A 87 11.79 -10.18 0.44
N GLY A 88 12.66 -10.08 -0.58
CA GLY A 88 12.65 -10.97 -1.75
C GLY A 88 11.82 -10.48 -2.94
N ARG A 89 11.37 -9.22 -2.93
CA ARG A 89 10.57 -8.58 -4.01
C ARG A 89 9.25 -9.29 -4.32
N ASN A 90 8.66 -9.92 -3.30
CA ASN A 90 7.41 -10.64 -3.46
C ASN A 90 6.27 -9.68 -3.78
N SER A 91 5.58 -9.90 -4.89
CA SER A 91 4.49 -9.02 -5.33
C SER A 91 3.26 -9.80 -5.72
N PHE A 92 2.11 -9.31 -5.28
CA PHE A 92 0.80 -9.87 -5.56
C PHE A 92 -0.02 -8.88 -6.36
N TRP A 93 -0.75 -9.38 -7.34
CA TRP A 93 -1.56 -8.56 -8.23
C TRP A 93 -3.03 -8.95 -8.11
N LEU A 94 -3.85 -8.01 -7.67
CA LEU A 94 -5.28 -8.21 -7.48
C LEU A 94 -6.03 -7.76 -8.76
N PRO A 95 -6.78 -8.67 -9.42
CA PRO A 95 -7.67 -8.30 -10.53
C PRO A 95 -8.77 -7.33 -10.09
N ALA A 96 -9.28 -6.52 -11.02
CA ALA A 96 -10.29 -5.50 -10.73
C ALA A 96 -11.59 -6.10 -10.16
N GLU A 97 -11.97 -7.29 -10.64
CA GLU A 97 -13.14 -8.03 -10.17
C GLU A 97 -12.98 -8.44 -8.70
N LEU A 98 -11.79 -8.90 -8.33
CA LEU A 98 -11.47 -9.27 -6.96
C LEU A 98 -11.45 -8.04 -6.05
N VAL A 99 -10.84 -6.94 -6.49
CA VAL A 99 -10.85 -5.66 -5.77
C VAL A 99 -12.29 -5.21 -5.50
N SER A 100 -13.18 -5.30 -6.50
CA SER A 100 -14.59 -4.92 -6.37
C SER A 100 -15.31 -5.75 -5.29
N LEU A 101 -15.06 -7.06 -5.23
CA LEU A 101 -15.63 -7.93 -4.19
C LEU A 101 -15.05 -7.64 -2.80
N LEU A 102 -13.73 -7.44 -2.68
CA LEU A 102 -13.09 -7.14 -1.41
C LEU A 102 -13.53 -5.78 -0.85
N ARG A 103 -13.74 -4.76 -1.70
CA ARG A 103 -14.31 -3.46 -1.27
C ARG A 103 -15.73 -3.58 -0.71
N ARG A 104 -16.46 -4.64 -1.06
CA ARG A 104 -17.82 -4.94 -0.57
C ARG A 104 -17.82 -5.96 0.58
N THR A 105 -16.64 -6.27 1.12
CA THR A 105 -16.47 -7.23 2.22
C THR A 105 -16.18 -6.48 3.51
N ASP A 106 -16.96 -6.78 4.53
CA ASP A 106 -16.76 -6.27 5.89
C ASP A 106 -15.69 -7.11 6.61
N LEU A 107 -14.78 -6.42 7.31
CA LEU A 107 -13.81 -7.06 8.19
C LEU A 107 -14.45 -7.51 9.51
N GLY A 108 -15.56 -6.91 9.95
CA GLY A 108 -16.22 -7.24 11.22
C GLY A 108 -15.22 -7.29 12.38
N ASP A 109 -15.27 -8.38 13.15
CA ASP A 109 -14.40 -8.60 14.32
C ASP A 109 -13.12 -9.39 13.98
N ILE A 110 -12.65 -9.33 12.73
CA ILE A 110 -11.39 -9.95 12.34
C ILE A 110 -10.24 -9.26 13.07
N ARG A 111 -9.42 -10.08 13.71
CA ARG A 111 -8.23 -9.65 14.43
C ARG A 111 -7.07 -9.62 13.47
N LEU A 112 -6.14 -8.70 13.70
CA LEU A 112 -4.92 -8.62 12.89
C LEU A 112 -4.06 -9.89 13.04
N SER A 113 -4.16 -10.61 14.17
CA SER A 113 -3.54 -11.93 14.35
C SER A 113 -4.20 -13.06 13.53
N ASP A 114 -5.42 -12.89 13.03
CA ASP A 114 -6.03 -13.88 12.12
C ASP A 114 -5.38 -13.82 10.73
N MET A 115 -4.67 -12.74 10.41
CA MET A 115 -3.99 -12.53 9.13
C MET A 115 -2.59 -13.13 9.15
N HIS A 116 -2.35 -14.10 8.27
CA HIS A 116 -1.06 -14.73 8.05
C HIS A 116 -0.40 -14.10 6.82
N LEU A 117 0.66 -13.32 7.06
CA LEU A 117 1.39 -12.70 5.97
C LEU A 117 2.30 -13.73 5.28
N PRO A 118 2.26 -13.84 3.94
CA PRO A 118 3.09 -14.81 3.21
C PRO A 118 4.58 -14.44 3.26
N PHE A 119 4.89 -13.16 3.45
CA PHE A 119 6.24 -12.62 3.56
C PHE A 119 6.25 -11.46 4.56
N ARG A 120 7.42 -11.17 5.14
CA ARG A 120 7.58 -10.02 6.06
C ARG A 120 7.41 -8.67 5.38
N CYS A 121 7.87 -8.57 4.14
CA CYS A 121 7.67 -7.39 3.30
C CYS A 121 7.32 -7.86 1.88
N PHE A 122 6.24 -7.31 1.33
CA PHE A 122 5.79 -7.57 -0.04
C PHE A 122 4.97 -6.40 -0.56
N TYR A 123 4.68 -6.41 -1.86
CA TYR A 123 3.84 -5.41 -2.49
C TYR A 123 2.50 -6.03 -2.91
N LEU A 124 1.40 -5.33 -2.62
CA LEU A 124 0.06 -5.63 -3.15
C LEU A 124 -0.30 -4.57 -4.19
N GLY A 125 -0.46 -4.97 -5.44
CA GLY A 125 -0.88 -4.10 -6.54
C GLY A 125 -2.33 -4.32 -6.94
N PHE A 126 -2.99 -3.24 -7.37
CA PHE A 126 -4.35 -3.27 -7.92
C PHE A 126 -4.30 -3.13 -9.43
N ALA A 127 -4.87 -4.09 -10.16
CA ALA A 127 -4.94 -4.04 -11.62
C ALA A 127 -5.67 -2.77 -12.08
N GLY A 128 -4.98 -1.90 -12.81
CA GLY A 128 -5.52 -0.63 -13.32
C GLY A 128 -5.55 0.52 -12.29
N GLY A 129 -5.30 0.24 -11.01
CA GLY A 129 -5.50 1.18 -9.90
C GLY A 129 -6.95 1.27 -9.44
N LEU A 130 -7.18 2.04 -8.38
CA LEU A 130 -8.50 2.34 -7.83
C LEU A 130 -9.11 3.58 -8.49
N ASP A 131 -10.41 3.75 -8.33
CA ASP A 131 -11.17 4.94 -8.74
C ASP A 131 -11.00 6.14 -7.78
N VAL A 132 -10.04 6.06 -6.86
CA VAL A 132 -9.72 7.08 -5.86
C VAL A 132 -8.23 7.39 -5.88
N GLY A 133 -7.88 8.64 -5.59
CA GLY A 133 -6.51 9.14 -5.50
C GLY A 133 -6.22 9.78 -4.13
N LEU A 134 -4.95 10.07 -3.89
CA LEU A 134 -4.48 10.87 -2.77
C LEU A 134 -4.53 12.38 -3.11
N PRO A 135 -4.46 13.28 -2.12
CA PRO A 135 -4.45 14.72 -2.37
C PRO A 135 -3.31 15.16 -3.31
N GLY A 136 -3.56 16.23 -4.08
CA GLY A 136 -2.59 16.81 -5.01
C GLY A 136 -2.98 16.61 -6.47
N GLU A 137 -1.98 16.48 -7.33
CA GLU A 137 -2.14 16.28 -8.77
C GLU A 137 -2.95 15.03 -9.12
N PRO A 138 -3.62 14.96 -10.29
CA PRO A 138 -4.41 13.80 -10.69
C PRO A 138 -3.62 12.48 -10.57
N ASN A 139 -4.11 11.59 -9.72
CA ASN A 139 -3.52 10.29 -9.43
C ASN A 139 -4.58 9.24 -9.08
N VAL A 140 -4.18 7.97 -9.10
CA VAL A 140 -4.97 6.83 -8.62
C VAL A 140 -4.14 6.01 -7.66
N ILE A 141 -4.74 5.50 -6.59
CA ILE A 141 -4.08 4.54 -5.69
C ILE A 141 -3.90 3.23 -6.43
N ASP A 142 -2.68 2.70 -6.49
CA ASP A 142 -2.34 1.53 -7.32
C ASP A 142 -1.77 0.35 -6.53
N GLY A 143 -1.60 0.51 -5.22
CA GLY A 143 -1.20 -0.56 -4.34
C GLY A 143 -0.67 -0.10 -3.00
N ALA A 144 0.05 -0.99 -2.33
CA ALA A 144 0.79 -0.69 -1.12
C ALA A 144 1.93 -1.68 -0.89
N TYR A 145 3.01 -1.21 -0.25
CA TYR A 145 3.91 -2.10 0.46
C TYR A 145 3.27 -2.50 1.78
N VAL A 146 3.31 -3.79 2.08
CA VAL A 146 2.87 -4.35 3.35
C VAL A 146 4.08 -4.88 4.09
N GLU A 147 4.24 -4.43 5.32
CA GLU A 147 5.36 -4.78 6.17
C GLU A 147 4.85 -5.26 7.52
N SER A 148 5.26 -6.46 7.94
CA SER A 148 4.96 -7.00 9.27
C SER A 148 6.23 -7.25 10.05
N PHE A 149 6.18 -6.78 11.29
CA PHE A 149 7.24 -6.92 12.26
C PHE A 149 6.70 -7.75 13.43
N ALA A 150 7.15 -9.00 13.47
CA ALA A 150 6.96 -9.90 14.60
C ALA A 150 8.30 -10.09 15.33
N ARG A 151 8.22 -10.09 16.68
CA ARG A 151 9.29 -10.24 17.68
C ARG A 151 10.52 -11.04 17.22
N GLY A 152 11.70 -10.51 17.51
CA GLY A 152 12.83 -11.36 17.90
C GLY A 152 12.72 -11.71 19.40
N PRO A 153 13.32 -12.82 19.87
CA PRO A 153 13.24 -13.26 21.27
C PRO A 153 13.71 -12.20 22.29
N ASP A 154 14.52 -11.22 21.87
CA ASP A 154 15.17 -10.24 22.74
C ASP A 154 14.57 -8.82 22.70
N ASN A 155 13.43 -8.59 22.03
CA ASN A 155 12.91 -7.23 21.81
C ASN A 155 11.52 -7.00 22.44
N ASP A 156 11.43 -6.04 23.36
CA ASP A 156 10.23 -5.65 24.14
C ASP A 156 9.19 -4.84 23.35
N THR A 157 9.41 -4.61 22.05
CA THR A 157 8.54 -3.78 21.21
C THR A 157 7.30 -4.55 20.75
N ALA A 158 6.15 -3.89 20.78
CA ALA A 158 4.87 -4.43 20.30
C ALA A 158 4.96 -4.77 18.79
N PRO A 159 4.33 -5.87 18.33
CA PRO A 159 4.33 -6.21 16.91
C PRO A 159 3.66 -5.09 16.11
N SER A 160 4.15 -4.84 14.89
CA SER A 160 3.59 -3.79 14.03
C SER A 160 3.29 -4.31 12.63
N LEU A 161 2.25 -3.73 12.05
CA LEU A 161 1.82 -3.94 10.67
C LEU A 161 1.77 -2.57 10.02
N SER A 162 2.59 -2.35 9.00
CA SER A 162 2.69 -1.06 8.33
C SER A 162 2.26 -1.17 6.88
N PHE A 163 1.58 -0.13 6.41
CA PHE A 163 1.17 0.00 5.03
C PHE A 163 1.75 1.29 4.43
N TYR A 164 2.48 1.16 3.32
CA TYR A 164 2.89 2.31 2.51
C TYR A 164 2.06 2.31 1.24
N ILE A 165 0.95 3.05 1.25
CA ILE A 165 0.01 3.18 0.14
C ILE A 165 0.67 4.00 -0.96
N THR A 166 0.68 3.46 -2.16
CA THR A 166 1.27 4.08 -3.35
C THR A 166 0.18 4.61 -4.27
N SER A 167 0.53 5.61 -5.07
CA SER A 167 -0.32 6.10 -6.14
C SER A 167 0.45 6.17 -7.46
N ARG A 168 -0.29 6.33 -8.55
CA ARG A 168 0.22 6.55 -9.89
C ARG A 168 -0.41 7.81 -10.45
N ARG A 169 0.41 8.72 -10.97
CA ARG A 169 -0.08 9.91 -11.68
C ARG A 169 -0.83 9.53 -12.96
N THR A 170 -1.94 10.22 -13.24
CA THR A 170 -2.81 9.95 -14.41
C THR A 170 -2.70 11.00 -15.51
N ASP A 171 -1.97 12.08 -15.26
CA ASP A 171 -1.75 13.18 -16.21
C ASP A 171 -0.65 12.90 -17.25
N GLY A 172 0.05 11.77 -17.14
CA GLY A 172 0.95 11.28 -18.18
C GLY A 172 2.17 10.53 -17.64
N PRO A 173 2.93 9.86 -18.52
CA PRO A 173 4.17 9.20 -18.13
C PRO A 173 5.25 10.25 -17.85
N HIS A 174 5.66 10.36 -16.59
CA HIS A 174 6.79 11.20 -16.18
C HIS A 174 8.11 10.49 -16.52
N ARG A 175 8.73 10.85 -17.65
CA ARG A 175 10.00 10.26 -18.13
C ARG A 175 11.05 11.33 -18.41
N GLY A 176 12.32 10.97 -18.20
CA GLY A 176 13.47 11.83 -18.49
C GLY A 176 14.21 12.33 -17.26
N SER A 177 15.22 13.17 -17.48
CA SER A 177 16.04 13.73 -16.41
C SER A 177 15.22 14.66 -15.52
N GLY A 178 15.08 14.32 -14.24
CA GLY A 178 14.28 15.08 -13.27
C GLY A 178 12.78 14.77 -13.30
N ALA A 179 12.34 13.78 -14.08
CA ALA A 179 10.93 13.41 -14.15
C ALA A 179 10.37 12.91 -12.81
N TRP A 180 11.18 12.24 -11.99
CA TRP A 180 10.77 11.83 -10.64
C TRP A 180 10.59 13.01 -9.67
N ILE A 181 11.23 14.16 -9.95
CA ILE A 181 11.03 15.38 -9.16
C ILE A 181 9.71 16.06 -9.52
N LEU A 182 9.44 16.20 -10.83
CA LEU A 182 8.25 16.89 -11.33
C LEU A 182 7.00 16.01 -11.31
N GLY A 183 7.20 14.70 -11.42
CA GLY A 183 6.19 13.66 -11.46
C GLY A 183 6.00 12.93 -10.15
N HIS A 184 6.30 13.57 -9.01
CA HIS A 184 6.19 12.95 -7.69
C HIS A 184 4.81 12.29 -7.50
N GLU A 185 4.83 11.01 -7.15
CA GLU A 185 3.64 10.22 -6.86
C GLU A 185 3.35 10.32 -5.34
N PRO A 186 2.19 10.88 -4.92
CA PRO A 186 1.86 10.95 -3.51
C PRO A 186 1.73 9.55 -2.90
N HIS A 187 2.00 9.45 -1.61
CA HIS A 187 1.92 8.21 -0.84
C HIS A 187 1.27 8.48 0.51
N PHE A 188 0.80 7.44 1.18
CA PHE A 188 0.31 7.54 2.55
C PHE A 188 0.89 6.39 3.38
N PHE A 189 1.55 6.73 4.48
CA PHE A 189 2.16 5.75 5.37
C PHE A 189 1.31 5.56 6.64
N ALA A 190 0.95 4.32 6.92
CA ALA A 190 0.15 3.93 8.08
C ALA A 190 0.88 2.84 8.88
N PRO A 191 1.73 3.22 9.86
CA PRO A 191 2.26 2.27 10.82
C PRO A 191 1.19 1.94 11.87
N LEU A 192 0.80 0.67 11.96
CA LEU A 192 -0.15 0.19 12.97
C LEU A 192 0.61 -0.62 14.02
N THR A 193 0.71 -0.07 15.23
CA THR A 193 1.24 -0.78 16.39
C THR A 193 0.13 -1.63 17.00
N LEU A 194 0.39 -2.92 17.21
CA LEU A 194 -0.57 -3.87 17.76
C LEU A 194 -0.31 -4.03 19.26
N ALA A 195 -1.15 -3.41 20.08
CA ALA A 195 -1.05 -3.53 21.54
C ALA A 195 -1.41 -4.94 22.02
N SER A 196 -2.30 -5.61 21.29
CA SER A 196 -2.73 -6.99 21.55
C SER A 196 -2.85 -7.78 20.25
N PRO A 197 -2.57 -9.10 20.25
CA PRO A 197 -2.92 -9.96 19.13
C PRO A 197 -4.42 -9.92 18.79
N ASP A 198 -5.27 -9.51 19.74
CA ASP A 198 -6.72 -9.43 19.53
C ASP A 198 -7.22 -8.11 18.94
N ASP A 199 -6.32 -7.18 18.61
CA ASP A 199 -6.71 -5.89 18.03
C ASP A 199 -7.31 -6.07 16.63
N THR A 200 -8.42 -5.39 16.39
CA THR A 200 -9.03 -5.24 15.06
C THR A 200 -8.34 -4.10 14.31
N LEU A 201 -8.55 -4.02 12.98
CA LEU A 201 -8.07 -2.88 12.19
C LEU A 201 -8.58 -1.55 12.75
N GLN A 202 -9.87 -1.46 13.09
CA GLN A 202 -10.46 -0.23 13.62
C GLN A 202 -9.76 0.22 14.91
N LYS A 203 -9.55 -0.71 15.85
CA LYS A 203 -8.87 -0.40 17.11
C LYS A 203 -7.42 0.05 16.89
N ALA A 204 -6.69 -0.61 15.99
CA ALA A 204 -5.33 -0.22 15.66
C ALA A 204 -5.27 1.16 14.99
N LEU A 205 -6.23 1.49 14.12
CA LEU A 205 -6.36 2.82 13.52
C LEU A 205 -6.71 3.90 14.55
N ASP A 206 -7.68 3.63 15.43
CA ASP A 206 -8.08 4.56 16.48
C ASP A 206 -6.89 4.89 17.39
N GLN A 207 -6.09 3.87 17.73
CA GLN A 207 -4.85 4.06 18.48
C GLN A 207 -3.85 4.90 17.69
N ALA A 208 -3.57 4.58 16.43
CA ALA A 208 -2.60 5.30 15.61
C ALA A 208 -3.02 6.77 15.37
N VAL A 209 -4.32 7.06 15.29
CA VAL A 209 -4.86 8.42 15.27
C VAL A 209 -4.62 9.12 16.61
N ALA A 210 -4.93 8.44 17.73
CA ALA A 210 -4.79 8.99 19.07
C ALA A 210 -3.33 9.32 19.43
N THR A 211 -2.39 8.44 19.08
CA THR A 211 -0.94 8.62 19.29
C THR A 211 -0.27 9.49 18.23
N ASN A 212 -0.98 9.81 17.15
CA ASN A 212 -0.46 10.56 16.00
C ASN A 212 0.59 9.80 15.17
N ASP A 213 0.62 8.46 15.24
CA ASP A 213 1.58 7.62 14.51
C ASP A 213 1.44 7.75 12.98
N ILE A 214 0.22 8.05 12.49
CA ILE A 214 -0.04 8.34 11.07
C ILE A 214 0.09 9.83 10.72
N GLY A 215 0.59 10.65 11.65
CA GLY A 215 0.92 12.06 11.42
C GLY A 215 -0.24 12.94 11.00
N LEU A 216 -1.43 12.80 11.60
CA LEU A 216 -2.57 13.69 11.33
C LEU A 216 -2.41 15.08 11.97
N ARG A 217 -1.47 15.24 12.89
CA ARG A 217 -1.15 16.50 13.57
C ARG A 217 0.33 16.79 13.40
N PRO A 218 0.75 18.06 13.31
CA PRO A 218 2.16 18.39 13.26
C PRO A 218 2.87 17.92 14.54
N ASP A 219 4.11 17.47 14.40
CA ASP A 219 4.99 17.21 15.54
C ASP A 219 5.39 18.56 16.17
N LEU A 220 4.83 18.85 17.35
CA LEU A 220 5.04 20.12 18.03
C LEU A 220 6.48 20.30 18.51
N ASP A 221 7.14 19.23 18.95
CA ASP A 221 8.50 19.29 19.48
C ASP A 221 9.49 19.54 18.33
N ALA A 222 9.29 18.85 17.20
CA ALA A 222 10.06 19.09 15.99
C ALA A 222 9.83 20.49 15.42
N LEU A 223 8.59 21.00 15.49
CA LEU A 223 8.26 22.37 15.08
C LEU A 223 8.94 23.43 15.94
N VAL A 224 8.94 23.26 17.27
CA VAL A 224 9.62 24.17 18.18
C VAL A 224 11.11 24.18 17.88
N SER A 225 11.72 22.99 17.79
CA SER A 225 13.15 22.83 17.48
C SER A 225 13.52 23.47 16.14
N LEU A 226 12.69 23.31 15.11
CA LEU A 226 12.89 23.94 13.81
C LEU A 226 12.86 25.46 13.90
N ARG A 227 11.87 26.02 14.61
CA ARG A 227 11.70 27.48 14.74
C ARG A 227 12.84 28.10 15.53
N GLU A 228 13.27 27.46 16.61
CA GLU A 228 14.44 27.88 17.39
C GLU A 228 15.71 27.88 16.53
N GLY A 229 15.97 26.81 15.77
CA GLY A 229 17.11 26.74 14.87
C GLY A 229 17.11 27.81 13.78
N VAL A 230 15.93 28.18 13.25
CA VAL A 230 15.80 29.30 12.29
C VAL A 230 16.12 30.63 12.94
N GLU A 231 15.64 30.88 14.16
CA GLU A 231 15.93 32.12 14.89
C GLU A 231 17.40 32.23 15.27
N ASP A 232 18.05 31.14 15.66
CA ASP A 232 19.47 31.13 15.98
C ASP A 232 20.32 31.39 14.73
N ALA A 233 20.00 30.77 13.60
CA ALA A 233 20.66 31.06 12.33
C ALA A 233 20.52 32.54 11.91
N ARG A 234 19.37 33.17 12.20
CA ARG A 234 19.17 34.60 11.96
C ARG A 234 20.02 35.48 12.87
N LYS A 235 20.15 35.12 14.15
CA LYS A 235 21.05 35.82 15.09
C LYS A 235 22.50 35.76 14.62
N ASP A 236 22.88 34.66 13.99
CA ASP A 236 24.21 34.48 13.37
C ASP A 236 24.37 35.18 12.01
N GLY A 237 23.36 35.93 11.56
CA GLY A 237 23.40 36.71 10.32
C GLY A 237 23.17 35.89 9.05
N LEU A 238 22.72 34.63 9.17
CA LEU A 238 22.40 33.80 8.00
C LEU A 238 21.03 34.17 7.43
N PRO A 239 20.91 34.35 6.09
CA PRO A 239 19.65 34.72 5.45
C PRO A 239 18.73 33.51 5.33
N VAL A 240 18.08 33.13 6.43
CA VAL A 240 17.14 32.00 6.49
C VAL A 240 15.69 32.49 6.39
N GLY A 241 14.99 32.07 5.33
CA GLY A 241 13.56 32.29 5.16
C GLY A 241 12.72 31.37 6.06
N SER A 242 11.60 31.87 6.58
CA SER A 242 10.57 31.02 7.22
C SER A 242 9.39 30.87 6.25
N PRO A 243 9.10 29.67 5.73
CA PRO A 243 7.89 29.46 4.95
C PRO A 243 6.65 29.65 5.85
N THR A 244 5.52 30.01 5.26
CA THR A 244 4.24 30.16 5.97
C THR A 244 3.84 28.90 6.73
N LEU A 245 4.13 27.74 6.15
CA LEU A 245 3.98 26.42 6.76
C LEU A 245 5.31 25.69 6.67
N SER A 246 5.74 25.06 7.76
CA SER A 246 6.86 24.12 7.78
C SER A 246 6.55 22.82 7.03
N GLY A 247 7.58 21.98 6.82
CA GLY A 247 7.39 20.63 6.28
C GLY A 247 6.48 19.77 7.16
N TYR A 248 6.61 19.86 8.48
CA TYR A 248 5.78 19.11 9.43
C TYR A 248 4.30 19.50 9.35
N GLU A 249 4.00 20.80 9.23
CA GLU A 249 2.63 21.29 9.07
C GLU A 249 2.03 20.88 7.71
N ARG A 250 2.80 20.98 6.61
CA ARG A 250 2.33 20.53 5.30
C ARG A 250 2.06 19.03 5.25
N ALA A 251 2.95 18.22 5.85
CA ALA A 251 2.76 16.77 5.95
C ALA A 251 1.49 16.42 6.74
N ALA A 252 1.25 17.09 7.87
CA ALA A 252 0.03 16.86 8.65
C ALA A 252 -1.24 17.23 7.88
N LEU A 253 -1.25 18.36 7.18
CA LEU A 253 -2.39 18.77 6.34
C LEU A 253 -2.65 17.78 5.19
N PHE A 254 -1.58 17.31 4.55
CA PHE A 254 -1.69 16.26 3.54
C PHE A 254 -2.30 14.98 4.13
N ASN A 255 -1.79 14.52 5.27
CA ASN A 255 -2.28 13.30 5.93
C ASN A 255 -3.74 13.43 6.38
N GLN A 256 -4.15 14.59 6.91
CA GLN A 256 -5.55 14.85 7.25
C GLN A 256 -6.47 14.74 6.02
N ALA A 257 -6.05 15.32 4.90
CA ALA A 257 -6.81 15.26 3.65
C ALA A 257 -6.82 13.84 3.04
N ALA A 258 -5.73 13.08 3.19
CA ALA A 258 -5.59 11.74 2.65
C ALA A 258 -6.31 10.67 3.49
N TYR A 259 -6.41 10.86 4.81
CA TYR A 259 -6.85 9.83 5.75
C TYR A 259 -8.23 9.22 5.46
N PRO A 260 -9.28 9.98 5.08
CA PRO A 260 -10.58 9.39 4.73
C PRO A 260 -10.48 8.38 3.59
N THR A 261 -9.72 8.69 2.54
CA THR A 261 -9.46 7.76 1.43
C THR A 261 -8.56 6.60 1.88
N ALA A 262 -7.47 6.90 2.59
CA ALA A 262 -6.50 5.91 3.03
C ALA A 262 -7.12 4.86 3.95
N SER A 263 -7.98 5.25 4.90
CA SER A 263 -8.66 4.32 5.81
C SER A 263 -9.53 3.28 5.06
N GLY A 264 -10.25 3.70 4.01
CA GLY A 264 -10.99 2.77 3.15
C GLY A 264 -10.07 1.82 2.38
N VAL A 265 -8.90 2.29 1.95
CA VAL A 265 -7.89 1.45 1.29
C VAL A 265 -7.22 0.48 2.26
N LEU A 266 -6.99 0.87 3.50
CA LEU A 266 -6.47 -0.02 4.54
C LEU A 266 -7.42 -1.19 4.82
N ALA A 267 -8.74 -0.93 4.83
CA ALA A 267 -9.73 -2.01 4.93
C ALA A 267 -9.67 -2.97 3.74
N LEU A 268 -9.52 -2.46 2.51
CA LEU A 268 -9.31 -3.28 1.31
C LEU A 268 -8.01 -4.11 1.40
N LEU A 269 -6.91 -3.51 1.85
CA LEU A 269 -5.64 -4.20 2.03
C LEU A 269 -5.75 -5.31 3.08
N CYS A 270 -6.38 -5.06 4.23
CA CYS A 270 -6.66 -6.07 5.25
C CYS A 270 -7.58 -7.19 4.73
N ASN A 271 -8.58 -6.88 3.91
CA ASN A 271 -9.39 -7.88 3.22
C ASN A 271 -8.53 -8.76 2.28
N ALA A 272 -7.58 -8.17 1.56
CA ALA A 272 -6.61 -8.92 0.75
C ALA A 272 -5.67 -9.80 1.60
N LEU A 273 -5.26 -9.33 2.78
CA LEU A 273 -4.46 -10.14 3.72
C LEU A 273 -5.25 -11.34 4.26
N CYS A 274 -6.54 -11.15 4.60
CA CYS A 274 -7.42 -12.26 4.98
C CYS A 274 -7.50 -13.31 3.87
N LEU A 275 -7.62 -12.86 2.62
CA LEU A 275 -7.64 -13.74 1.46
C LEU A 275 -6.35 -14.56 1.32
N LEU A 276 -5.20 -13.90 1.36
CA LEU A 276 -3.88 -14.55 1.34
C LEU A 276 -3.70 -15.54 2.49
N SER A 277 -4.36 -15.30 3.63
CA SER A 277 -4.34 -16.19 4.80
C SER A 277 -5.20 -17.43 4.59
N SER A 278 -6.36 -17.29 3.93
CA SER A 278 -7.30 -18.39 3.68
C SER A 278 -6.93 -19.25 2.47
N GLU A 279 -6.31 -18.66 1.45
CA GLU A 279 -5.96 -19.32 0.20
C GLU A 279 -4.49 -19.07 -0.13
N PRO A 280 -3.58 -19.95 0.31
CA PRO A 280 -2.15 -19.82 0.04
C PRO A 280 -1.79 -20.14 -1.43
N ALA A 281 -2.77 -20.18 -2.34
CA ALA A 281 -2.57 -20.49 -3.75
C ALA A 281 -1.86 -19.33 -4.46
N LEU A 282 -0.53 -19.33 -4.33
CA LEU A 282 0.38 -18.47 -5.05
C LEU A 282 0.28 -18.80 -6.55
N GLY A 283 -0.37 -17.92 -7.33
CA GLY A 283 -0.40 -18.02 -8.79
C GLY A 283 1.00 -18.17 -9.42
N THR A 284 1.05 -18.62 -10.67
CA THR A 284 2.33 -18.77 -11.38
C THR A 284 3.01 -17.41 -11.52
N PRO A 285 4.34 -17.32 -11.32
CA PRO A 285 5.06 -16.06 -11.51
C PRO A 285 4.88 -15.53 -12.94
N GLU A 286 4.44 -14.29 -13.06
CA GLU A 286 4.35 -13.57 -14.33
C GLU A 286 5.44 -12.49 -14.40
N TRP A 287 5.97 -12.25 -15.61
CA TRP A 287 7.01 -11.27 -15.86
C TRP A 287 6.48 -10.09 -16.69
N PRO A 288 7.02 -8.88 -16.50
CA PRO A 288 6.57 -7.71 -17.25
C PRO A 288 7.03 -7.80 -18.71
N LYS A 289 6.30 -7.14 -19.62
CA LYS A 289 6.62 -7.08 -21.06
C LYS A 289 8.04 -6.57 -21.35
N GLN A 290 8.54 -5.68 -20.50
CA GLN A 290 9.84 -5.03 -20.64
C GLN A 290 11.01 -5.87 -20.12
N ALA A 291 10.77 -6.98 -19.43
CA ALA A 291 11.86 -7.85 -18.95
C ALA A 291 12.56 -8.54 -20.14
N PRO A 292 13.91 -8.60 -20.17
CA PRO A 292 14.65 -9.29 -21.23
C PRO A 292 14.22 -10.77 -21.37
N PRO A 293 13.64 -11.20 -22.51
CA PRO A 293 13.09 -12.55 -22.65
C PRO A 293 14.12 -13.66 -22.41
N SER A 294 15.36 -13.46 -22.84
CA SER A 294 16.46 -14.43 -22.63
C SER A 294 16.78 -14.66 -21.14
N LEU A 295 16.69 -13.63 -20.31
CA LEU A 295 16.88 -13.75 -18.86
C LEU A 295 15.66 -14.38 -18.21
N VAL A 296 14.44 -14.04 -18.65
CA VAL A 296 13.20 -14.66 -18.18
C VAL A 296 13.23 -16.16 -18.45
N ASP A 297 13.56 -16.58 -19.67
CA ASP A 297 13.72 -18.00 -20.03
C ASP A 297 14.79 -18.68 -19.18
N SER A 298 15.89 -17.98 -18.91
CA SER A 298 16.95 -18.49 -18.03
C SER A 298 16.48 -18.70 -16.59
N VAL A 299 15.48 -17.94 -16.10
CA VAL A 299 14.89 -18.14 -14.78
C VAL A 299 13.88 -19.30 -14.81
N VAL A 300 12.97 -19.30 -15.78
CA VAL A 300 11.88 -20.28 -15.89
C VAL A 300 12.42 -21.68 -16.16
N ASN A 301 13.36 -21.81 -17.11
CA ASN A 301 13.89 -23.09 -17.59
C ASN A 301 15.23 -23.47 -16.95
N ALA A 302 15.68 -22.76 -15.89
CA ALA A 302 16.94 -23.07 -15.23
C ALA A 302 16.98 -24.49 -14.66
N SER A 303 17.96 -25.27 -15.09
CA SER A 303 18.23 -26.63 -14.60
C SER A 303 18.80 -26.70 -13.18
N THR A 304 19.33 -25.58 -12.65
CA THR A 304 19.91 -25.54 -11.29
C THR A 304 19.45 -24.29 -10.52
N PRO A 305 19.31 -24.39 -9.17
CA PRO A 305 18.96 -23.24 -8.33
C PRO A 305 19.92 -22.06 -8.46
N LYS A 306 21.22 -22.33 -8.63
CA LYS A 306 22.25 -21.29 -8.80
C LYS A 306 22.04 -20.49 -10.07
N ARG A 307 21.82 -21.15 -11.23
CA ARG A 307 21.55 -20.46 -12.50
C ARG A 307 20.28 -19.61 -12.42
N ARG A 308 19.21 -20.16 -11.81
CA ARG A 308 17.96 -19.42 -11.57
C ARG A 308 18.21 -18.16 -10.76
N ARG A 309 18.95 -18.27 -9.65
CA ARG A 309 19.27 -17.14 -8.77
C ARG A 309 20.13 -16.08 -9.47
N THR A 310 21.13 -16.47 -10.25
CA THR A 310 21.96 -15.54 -11.01
C THR A 310 21.16 -14.79 -12.07
N ALA A 311 20.31 -15.49 -12.84
CA ALA A 311 19.47 -14.85 -13.85
C ALA A 311 18.42 -13.91 -13.21
N ALA A 312 17.79 -14.33 -12.10
CA ALA A 312 16.89 -13.48 -11.34
C ALA A 312 17.60 -12.26 -10.73
N GLY A 313 18.86 -12.42 -10.29
CA GLY A 313 19.68 -11.31 -9.80
C GLY A 313 19.93 -10.26 -10.87
N ARG A 314 20.27 -10.68 -12.10
CA ARG A 314 20.45 -9.75 -13.25
C ARG A 314 19.15 -9.02 -13.61
N LEU A 315 18.01 -9.73 -13.62
CA LEU A 315 16.71 -9.10 -13.80
C LEU A 315 16.45 -8.04 -12.71
N ALA A 316 16.75 -8.36 -11.45
CA ALA A 316 16.58 -7.44 -10.34
C ALA A 316 17.50 -6.21 -10.41
N GLU A 317 18.74 -6.36 -10.91
CA GLU A 317 19.65 -5.24 -11.20
C GLU A 317 19.06 -4.29 -12.25
N ASP A 318 18.37 -4.84 -13.26
CA ASP A 318 17.66 -4.07 -14.28
C ASP A 318 16.30 -3.51 -13.80
N GLY A 319 15.93 -3.78 -12.54
CA GLY A 319 14.68 -3.32 -11.93
C GLY A 319 13.45 -4.20 -12.22
N TYR A 320 13.66 -5.41 -12.74
CA TYR A 320 12.60 -6.37 -13.08
C TYR A 320 12.52 -7.52 -12.06
N PHE A 321 11.29 -7.91 -11.74
CA PHE A 321 10.98 -9.07 -10.91
C PHE A 321 9.63 -9.65 -11.35
N SER A 322 9.25 -10.81 -10.84
CA SER A 322 7.95 -11.41 -11.15
C SER A 322 6.87 -11.01 -10.17
N ILE A 323 5.62 -11.05 -10.62
CA ILE A 323 4.43 -10.90 -9.79
C ILE A 323 3.70 -12.24 -9.70
N ARG A 324 2.80 -12.37 -8.74
CA ARG A 324 1.81 -13.45 -8.69
C ARG A 324 0.43 -12.84 -8.81
N ARG A 325 -0.29 -13.17 -9.87
CA ARG A 325 -1.70 -12.79 -9.97
C ARG A 325 -2.50 -13.65 -9.00
N LEU A 326 -3.35 -13.01 -8.21
CA LEU A 326 -4.34 -13.72 -7.40
C LEU A 326 -5.48 -14.11 -8.32
N ASP A 327 -5.32 -15.26 -8.96
CA ASP A 327 -6.37 -15.87 -9.77
C ASP A 327 -7.37 -16.50 -8.82
N PHE A 328 -8.48 -15.80 -8.64
CA PHE A 328 -9.60 -16.35 -7.90
C PHE A 328 -10.58 -16.92 -8.90
N HIS A 329 -10.67 -18.26 -8.95
CA HIS A 329 -11.76 -18.89 -9.67
C HIS A 329 -13.06 -18.42 -9.00
N LEU A 330 -13.78 -17.54 -9.67
CA LEU A 330 -15.20 -17.34 -9.47
C LEU A 330 -15.88 -18.65 -9.87
N GLY A 331 -15.70 -19.70 -9.06
CA GLY A 331 -16.55 -20.88 -9.11
C GLY A 331 -17.97 -20.34 -9.14
N ALA A 332 -18.73 -20.75 -10.16
CA ALA A 332 -20.11 -20.35 -10.36
C ALA A 332 -20.75 -20.26 -8.98
N VAL A 333 -21.24 -19.06 -8.63
CA VAL A 333 -21.95 -18.88 -7.37
C VAL A 333 -23.04 -19.93 -7.39
N GLU A 334 -22.84 -21.04 -6.68
CA GLU A 334 -23.90 -22.01 -6.47
C GLU A 334 -24.92 -21.20 -5.71
N HIS A 335 -25.95 -20.78 -6.44
CA HIS A 335 -27.16 -20.22 -5.89
C HIS A 335 -27.71 -21.29 -4.95
N ARG A 336 -27.27 -21.28 -3.70
CA ARG A 336 -28.10 -21.79 -2.63
C ARG A 336 -29.28 -20.84 -2.59
N ALA A 337 -30.35 -21.27 -3.25
CA ALA A 337 -31.69 -20.75 -3.14
C ALA A 337 -32.26 -20.97 -1.74
N ASP A 338 -31.46 -20.69 -0.70
CA ASP A 338 -31.84 -20.76 0.70
C ASP A 338 -32.04 -19.33 1.20
N ASP A 339 -33.08 -18.71 0.65
CA ASP A 339 -33.91 -17.71 1.33
C ASP A 339 -35.31 -17.89 0.70
N ALA A 340 -35.93 -19.05 1.00
CA ALA A 340 -37.35 -19.26 0.76
C ALA A 340 -38.13 -18.29 1.65
N ILE A 341 -38.42 -17.11 1.12
CA ILE A 341 -39.36 -16.17 1.73
C ILE A 341 -40.77 -16.68 1.43
N ASP A 342 -41.50 -16.91 2.51
CA ASP A 342 -42.92 -17.21 2.60
C ASP A 342 -43.76 -16.39 1.58
N PRO A 343 -44.55 -17.03 0.70
CA PRO A 343 -45.39 -16.35 -0.30
C PRO A 343 -46.50 -15.45 0.29
N HIS A 344 -46.67 -15.40 1.62
CA HIS A 344 -47.84 -14.80 2.25
C HIS A 344 -47.61 -13.52 3.07
N LEU A 345 -46.49 -12.81 2.92
CA LEU A 345 -46.31 -11.48 3.53
C LEU A 345 -46.48 -10.33 2.51
N PRO A 346 -47.58 -9.56 2.56
CA PRO A 346 -47.74 -8.38 1.74
C PRO A 346 -46.94 -7.22 2.35
N GLY A 347 -45.77 -6.92 1.79
CA GLY A 347 -45.00 -5.76 2.25
C GLY A 347 -43.61 -5.66 1.66
N ARG A 348 -43.46 -4.74 0.69
CA ARG A 348 -42.21 -4.25 0.10
C ARG A 348 -41.50 -5.23 -0.87
N GLU A 349 -41.74 -5.01 -2.15
CA GLU A 349 -40.87 -5.54 -3.20
C GLU A 349 -39.46 -4.95 -3.06
N MET A 350 -38.47 -5.77 -2.69
CA MET A 350 -37.07 -5.35 -2.64
C MET A 350 -36.48 -5.28 -4.05
N ALA A 351 -35.84 -4.16 -4.36
CA ALA A 351 -35.02 -3.97 -5.56
C ALA A 351 -33.73 -4.81 -5.49
N ALA A 352 -33.06 -4.94 -6.64
CA ALA A 352 -31.72 -5.52 -6.70
C ALA A 352 -30.79 -4.76 -5.74
N HIS A 353 -30.07 -5.49 -4.88
CA HIS A 353 -29.12 -4.89 -3.95
C HIS A 353 -27.95 -5.84 -3.66
N TRP A 354 -26.81 -5.26 -3.33
CA TRP A 354 -25.66 -6.03 -2.86
C TRP A 354 -25.83 -6.41 -1.39
N ARG A 355 -25.79 -7.70 -1.10
CA ARG A 355 -25.52 -8.18 0.26
C ARG A 355 -24.02 -8.19 0.46
N ARG A 356 -23.54 -7.45 1.46
CA ARG A 356 -22.10 -7.34 1.77
C ARG A 356 -21.52 -8.72 2.10
N GLY A 357 -20.28 -8.94 1.66
CA GLY A 357 -19.49 -10.08 2.11
C GLY A 357 -18.99 -9.84 3.53
N HIS A 358 -18.53 -10.90 4.18
CA HIS A 358 -17.83 -10.82 5.46
C HIS A 358 -16.90 -12.00 5.65
N TRP A 359 -15.98 -11.89 6.60
CA TRP A 359 -15.14 -13.00 7.02
C TRP A 359 -15.76 -13.74 8.20
N ARG A 360 -15.80 -15.07 8.11
CA ARG A 360 -16.21 -15.93 9.22
C ARG A 360 -14.99 -16.62 9.82
N ARG A 361 -14.78 -16.40 11.12
CA ARG A 361 -13.75 -17.09 11.92
C ARG A 361 -14.30 -18.44 12.39
N GLN A 362 -14.03 -19.50 11.65
CA GLN A 362 -14.56 -20.84 11.94
C GLN A 362 -13.60 -21.62 12.83
N ALA A 363 -14.09 -22.13 13.95
CA ALA A 363 -13.38 -23.11 14.75
C ALA A 363 -13.16 -24.44 13.99
N HIS A 364 -11.96 -25.01 14.10
CA HIS A 364 -11.59 -26.28 13.49
C HIS A 364 -10.44 -26.95 14.27
N GLY A 365 -9.96 -28.10 13.78
CA GLY A 365 -8.88 -28.86 14.40
C GLY A 365 -9.30 -29.66 15.64
N PRO A 366 -8.37 -30.40 16.26
CA PRO A 366 -8.63 -31.20 17.46
C PRO A 366 -9.19 -30.35 18.59
N GLY A 367 -10.33 -30.76 19.15
CA GLY A 367 -10.97 -30.01 20.25
C GLY A 367 -11.45 -28.60 19.89
N LEU A 368 -11.56 -28.28 18.58
CA LEU A 368 -11.93 -26.94 18.10
C LEU A 368 -10.99 -25.84 18.61
N SER A 369 -9.71 -26.14 18.81
CA SER A 369 -8.71 -25.19 19.31
C SER A 369 -8.22 -24.22 18.23
N GLU A 370 -8.29 -24.59 16.96
CA GLU A 370 -7.76 -23.80 15.86
C GLU A 370 -8.84 -22.94 15.21
N ARG A 371 -8.46 -21.88 14.51
CA ARG A 371 -9.38 -20.99 13.78
C ARG A 371 -8.94 -20.88 12.33
N ARG A 372 -9.88 -20.94 11.40
CA ARG A 372 -9.66 -20.67 9.98
C ARG A 372 -10.59 -19.57 9.49
N LEU A 373 -10.09 -18.74 8.58
CA LEU A 373 -10.87 -17.72 7.92
C LEU A 373 -11.63 -18.31 6.73
N ILE A 374 -12.93 -18.01 6.65
CA ILE A 374 -13.78 -18.36 5.51
C ILE A 374 -14.38 -17.07 4.98
N TRP A 375 -14.12 -16.77 3.71
CA TRP A 375 -14.73 -15.62 3.05
C TRP A 375 -16.16 -15.94 2.63
N ILE A 376 -17.12 -15.27 3.26
CA ILE A 376 -18.50 -15.24 2.78
C ILE A 376 -18.59 -14.12 1.75
N ARG A 377 -18.62 -14.47 0.48
CA ARG A 377 -18.52 -13.53 -0.64
C ARG A 377 -19.72 -12.57 -0.68
N PRO A 378 -19.53 -11.32 -1.12
CA PRO A 378 -20.65 -10.46 -1.47
C PRO A 378 -21.48 -11.09 -2.59
N VAL A 379 -22.80 -11.00 -2.51
CA VAL A 379 -23.72 -11.55 -3.50
C VAL A 379 -24.69 -10.46 -3.95
N LEU A 380 -24.94 -10.39 -5.25
CA LEU A 380 -26.01 -9.57 -5.80
C LEU A 380 -27.35 -10.30 -5.59
N VAL A 381 -28.21 -9.72 -4.77
CA VAL A 381 -29.54 -10.25 -4.48
C VAL A 381 -30.53 -9.69 -5.49
N ARG A 382 -31.40 -10.54 -6.05
CA ARG A 382 -32.41 -10.19 -7.07
C ARG A 382 -31.82 -9.58 -8.35
N GLN A 383 -30.78 -10.22 -8.91
CA GLN A 383 -30.13 -9.81 -10.16
C GLN A 383 -31.12 -9.77 -11.35
N ASP A 384 -32.18 -10.56 -11.32
CA ASP A 384 -33.29 -10.57 -12.28
C ASP A 384 -34.00 -9.21 -12.41
N ARG A 385 -33.83 -8.32 -11.43
CA ARG A 385 -34.46 -6.99 -11.39
C ARG A 385 -33.54 -5.85 -11.86
N GLY A 386 -32.40 -6.16 -12.47
CA GLY A 386 -31.48 -5.18 -13.05
C GLY A 386 -30.31 -4.79 -12.15
N GLU A 387 -29.61 -3.72 -12.50
CA GLU A 387 -28.48 -3.21 -11.70
C GLU A 387 -28.97 -2.56 -10.40
N PRO A 388 -28.28 -2.82 -9.27
CA PRO A 388 -28.67 -2.24 -7.99
C PRO A 388 -28.49 -0.73 -7.99
N ALA A 389 -29.50 0.00 -7.50
CA ALA A 389 -29.45 1.45 -7.39
C ALA A 389 -28.29 1.89 -6.48
N ILE A 390 -27.48 2.84 -6.94
CA ILE A 390 -26.37 3.42 -6.18
C ILE A 390 -26.95 4.42 -5.17
N GLY A 391 -27.12 4.01 -3.92
CA GLY A 391 -27.32 4.88 -2.76
C GLY A 391 -28.65 5.67 -2.71
N HIS A 392 -29.40 5.54 -1.63
CA HIS A 392 -30.46 6.48 -1.32
C HIS A 392 -29.84 7.77 -0.75
N LEU A 393 -29.90 8.87 -1.50
CA LEU A 393 -29.78 10.21 -0.94
C LEU A 393 -31.00 10.45 -0.05
N TYR A 394 -30.81 10.44 1.27
CA TYR A 394 -31.83 10.97 2.18
C TYR A 394 -31.76 12.49 2.10
N ALA A 395 -32.68 13.11 1.37
CA ALA A 395 -32.98 14.51 1.60
C ALA A 395 -33.64 14.60 2.99
N VAL A 396 -32.89 15.09 3.98
CA VAL A 396 -33.46 15.49 5.25
C VAL A 396 -34.24 16.78 4.97
N THR A 397 -35.54 16.66 4.75
CA THR A 397 -36.44 17.82 4.81
C THR A 397 -36.58 18.21 6.27
N GLU A 398 -36.09 19.40 6.63
CA GLU A 398 -36.41 20.07 7.90
C GLU A 398 -37.92 20.30 7.97
N GLN A 399 -38.64 19.34 8.54
CA GLN A 399 -40.03 19.53 8.99
C GLN A 399 -40.31 18.46 10.05
N ASP A 400 -39.89 18.78 11.28
CA ASP A 400 -40.71 18.71 12.49
C ASP A 400 -39.83 19.12 13.68
N ARG A 401 -39.99 20.40 14.06
CA ARG A 401 -39.61 20.96 15.36
C ARG A 401 -40.87 21.17 16.18
#